data_AF-M0ZVS1-F1
#
_entry.id   AF-M0ZVS1-F1
#
_cell.length_a   1.000
_cell.length_b   1.000
_cell.length_c   1.000
_cell.angle_alpha   90.00
_cell.angle_beta   90.00
_cell.angle_gamma   90.00
#
_symmetry.space_group_name_H-M   'P 1'
#
loop_
_entity.id
_entity.type
_entity.pdbx_description
1 polymer ?
#
loop_
_entity_poly.entity_id
_entity_poly.type
_entity_poly.pdbx_seq_one_letter_code
_entity_poly.pdbx_strand_id
1 'polypeptide(L)'
;MGNGIISLLFVVLLLFYSSGAEVVTVDVHAARQLIQSGHRYLDVRTEEEFKKGHVHNSLNIPYMFNTPRGRVKNPKFIEQVSSACDKEEKLIVGCQSGVRSLYATTDLLNAVS
;
A
#
# COMPACT_ATOMS: atom_id res chain seq x y z
N MET A 1 -14.24 -43.35 7.55
CA MET A 1 -13.68 -43.05 6.20
C MET A 1 -14.24 -41.71 5.68
N GLY A 2 -14.04 -40.58 6.37
CA GLY A 2 -14.75 -39.33 6.01
C GLY A 2 -13.97 -38.01 6.09
N ASN A 3 -12.74 -38.00 6.62
CA ASN A 3 -12.07 -36.73 6.95
C ASN A 3 -11.00 -36.32 5.91
N GLY A 4 -10.58 -37.25 5.04
CA GLY A 4 -9.50 -37.02 4.07
C GLY A 4 -9.88 -36.09 2.92
N ILE A 5 -11.13 -36.16 2.44
CA ILE A 5 -11.60 -35.35 1.31
C ILE A 5 -11.78 -33.89 1.73
N ILE A 6 -12.31 -33.63 2.92
CA ILE A 6 -12.45 -32.27 3.47
C ILE A 6 -11.07 -31.64 3.70
N SER A 7 -10.13 -32.41 4.27
CA SER A 7 -8.75 -31.96 4.47
C SER A 7 -8.05 -31.63 3.14
N LEU A 8 -8.23 -32.49 2.12
CA LEU A 8 -7.65 -32.27 0.80
C LEU A 8 -8.27 -31.05 0.09
N LEU A 9 -9.59 -30.84 0.20
CA LEU A 9 -10.26 -29.67 -0.35
C LEU A 9 -9.76 -28.36 0.29
N PHE A 10 -9.54 -28.38 1.61
CA PHE A 10 -8.97 -27.25 2.37
C PHE A 10 -7.52 -26.94 1.96
N VAL A 11 -6.68 -27.96 1.80
CA VAL A 11 -5.29 -27.79 1.35
C VAL A 11 -5.25 -27.25 -0.08
N VAL A 12 -6.09 -27.75 -0.98
CA VAL A 12 -6.18 -27.24 -2.36
C VAL A 12 -6.67 -25.78 -2.38
N LEU A 13 -7.67 -25.42 -1.56
CA LEU A 13 -8.14 -24.04 -1.44
C LEU A 13 -7.03 -23.08 -0.94
N LEU A 14 -6.23 -23.52 0.05
CA LEU A 14 -5.10 -22.75 0.57
C LEU A 14 -3.98 -22.56 -0.46
N LEU A 15 -3.69 -23.58 -1.27
CA LEU A 15 -2.69 -23.50 -2.34
C LEU A 15 -3.08 -22.52 -3.45
N PHE A 16 -4.38 -22.34 -3.72
CA PHE A 16 -4.87 -21.35 -4.69
C PHE A 16 -5.01 -19.93 -4.13
N TYR A 17 -4.97 -19.75 -2.81
CA TYR A 17 -5.16 -18.45 -2.17
C TYR A 17 -3.85 -17.64 -2.05
N SER A 18 -2.70 -18.24 -2.35
CA SER A 18 -1.41 -17.56 -2.29
C SER A 18 -1.19 -16.70 -3.54
N SER A 19 -1.81 -15.50 -3.59
CA SER A 19 -1.45 -14.49 -4.57
C SER A 19 -0.18 -13.77 -4.11
N GLY A 20 0.94 -14.00 -4.79
CA GLY A 20 2.13 -13.18 -4.60
C GLY A 20 1.80 -11.72 -4.90
N ALA A 21 2.20 -10.82 -4.01
CA ALA A 21 1.91 -9.40 -4.16
C ALA A 21 2.93 -8.74 -5.12
N GLU A 22 2.48 -8.32 -6.30
CA GLU A 22 3.30 -7.67 -7.33
C GLU A 22 3.09 -6.15 -7.33
N VAL A 23 4.17 -5.37 -7.49
CA VAL A 23 4.07 -3.91 -7.68
C VAL A 23 3.57 -3.62 -9.09
N VAL A 24 2.31 -3.21 -9.21
CA VAL A 24 1.76 -2.72 -10.48
C VAL A 24 1.79 -1.20 -10.50
N THR A 25 2.47 -0.61 -11.48
CA THR A 25 2.40 0.84 -11.73
C THR A 25 1.24 1.14 -12.67
N VAL A 26 0.51 2.22 -12.40
CA VAL A 26 -0.68 2.62 -13.17
C VAL A 26 -0.60 4.11 -13.51
N ASP A 27 -1.19 4.51 -14.64
CA ASP A 27 -1.33 5.92 -14.98
C ASP A 27 -2.45 6.60 -14.17
N VAL A 28 -2.56 7.92 -14.30
CA VAL A 28 -3.49 8.74 -13.50
C VAL A 28 -4.96 8.39 -13.77
N HIS A 29 -5.34 8.00 -14.98
CA HIS A 29 -6.72 7.63 -15.30
C HIS A 29 -7.07 6.30 -14.67
N ALA A 30 -6.19 5.31 -14.80
CA ALA A 30 -6.35 4.01 -14.13
C ALA A 30 -6.38 4.17 -12.60
N ALA A 31 -5.48 4.98 -12.02
CA ALA A 31 -5.50 5.28 -10.59
C ALA A 31 -6.84 5.90 -10.15
N ARG A 32 -7.39 6.85 -10.93
CA ARG A 32 -8.69 7.46 -10.63
C ARG A 32 -9.82 6.42 -10.63
N GLN A 33 -9.84 5.51 -11.60
CA GLN A 33 -10.86 4.45 -11.65
C GLN A 33 -10.75 3.51 -10.45
N LEU A 34 -9.53 3.14 -10.06
CA LEU A 34 -9.30 2.28 -8.90
C LEU A 34 -9.75 2.95 -7.58
N ILE A 35 -9.50 4.26 -7.42
CA ILE A 35 -10.02 5.03 -6.28
C ILE A 35 -11.56 5.00 -6.27
N GLN A 36 -12.19 5.19 -7.44
CA GLN A 36 -13.65 5.13 -7.57
C GLN A 36 -14.22 3.73 -7.32
N SER A 37 -13.44 2.66 -7.58
CA SER A 37 -13.82 1.29 -7.25
C SER A 37 -13.54 0.90 -5.78
N GLY A 38 -13.19 1.88 -4.93
CA GLY A 38 -13.03 1.68 -3.48
C GLY A 38 -11.62 1.35 -3.03
N HIS A 39 -10.60 1.47 -3.88
CA HIS A 39 -9.21 1.39 -3.41
C HIS A 39 -8.85 2.65 -2.65
N ARG A 40 -8.16 2.51 -1.53
CA ARG A 40 -7.74 3.65 -0.72
C ARG A 40 -6.44 4.23 -1.26
N TYR A 41 -6.40 5.55 -1.37
CA TYR A 41 -5.20 6.26 -1.82
C TYR A 41 -4.30 6.60 -0.63
N LEU A 42 -3.10 6.03 -0.60
CA LEU A 42 -2.04 6.33 0.35
C LEU A 42 -1.07 7.36 -0.27
N ASP A 43 -1.17 8.61 0.18
CA ASP A 43 -0.27 9.68 -0.20
C ASP A 43 0.98 9.64 0.70
N VAL A 44 2.13 9.30 0.12
CA VAL A 44 3.40 9.16 0.86
C VAL A 44 4.26 10.42 0.83
N ARG A 45 3.70 11.53 0.33
CA ARG A 45 4.37 12.84 0.37
C ARG A 45 4.48 13.36 1.80
N THR A 46 5.29 14.39 1.97
CA THR A 46 5.42 15.09 3.24
C THR A 46 4.08 15.75 3.63
N GLU A 47 3.84 15.95 4.92
CA GLU A 47 2.60 16.59 5.37
C GLU A 47 2.42 17.99 4.78
N GLU A 48 3.52 18.72 4.57
CA GLU A 48 3.49 20.07 4.00
C GLU A 48 3.04 20.04 2.54
N GLU A 49 3.45 19.03 1.76
CA GLU A 49 2.96 18.82 0.39
C GLU A 49 1.47 18.45 0.39
N PHE A 50 1.04 17.61 1.34
CA PHE A 50 -0.34 17.16 1.46
C PHE A 50 -1.29 18.31 1.84
N LYS A 51 -0.89 19.16 2.78
CA LYS A 51 -1.67 20.34 3.24
C LYS A 51 -1.88 21.38 2.14
N LYS A 52 -0.99 21.46 1.14
CA LYS A 52 -1.15 22.35 -0.03
C LYS A 52 -2.20 21.87 -1.02
N GLY A 53 -2.59 20.61 -0.96
CA GLY A 53 -3.56 20.00 -1.86
C GLY A 53 -3.34 18.50 -1.97
N HIS A 54 -4.44 17.76 -1.95
CA HIS A 54 -4.44 16.30 -1.98
C HIS A 54 -5.72 15.76 -2.60
N VAL A 55 -5.70 14.47 -2.93
CA VAL A 55 -6.87 13.75 -3.44
C VAL A 55 -7.88 13.59 -2.30
N HIS A 56 -9.16 13.82 -2.56
CA HIS A 56 -10.19 13.67 -1.53
C HIS A 56 -10.21 12.25 -0.94
N ASN A 57 -10.41 12.14 0.38
CA ASN A 57 -10.39 10.88 1.15
C ASN A 57 -9.08 10.07 1.07
N SER A 58 -7.96 10.69 0.68
CA SER A 58 -6.65 10.04 0.77
C SER A 58 -6.10 10.01 2.20
N LEU A 59 -5.39 8.94 2.54
CA LEU A 59 -4.61 8.81 3.76
C LEU A 59 -3.19 9.36 3.53
N ASN A 60 -2.72 10.28 4.36
CA ASN A 60 -1.33 10.73 4.32
C ASN A 60 -0.50 10.04 5.40
N ILE A 61 0.51 9.28 4.98
CA ILE A 61 1.56 8.78 5.87
C ILE A 61 2.89 9.07 5.16
N PRO A 62 3.63 10.12 5.58
CA PRO A 62 4.86 10.50 4.92
C PRO A 62 5.90 9.37 4.92
N TYR A 63 6.42 9.03 3.75
CA TYR A 63 7.56 8.10 3.65
C TYR A 63 8.89 8.77 4.04
N MET A 64 8.96 10.10 3.89
CA MET A 64 10.09 10.92 4.27
C MET A 64 9.62 12.22 4.90
N PHE A 65 10.41 12.73 5.85
CA PHE A 65 10.25 14.05 6.44
C PHE A 65 11.25 15.04 5.87
N ASN A 66 10.84 16.31 5.72
CA ASN A 66 11.77 17.39 5.41
C ASN A 66 12.45 17.84 6.70
N THR A 67 13.78 17.94 6.68
CA THR A 67 14.58 18.49 7.79
C THR A 67 15.51 19.58 7.25
N PRO A 68 16.08 20.44 8.10
CA PRO A 68 17.07 21.43 7.66
C PRO A 68 18.30 20.83 6.97
N ARG A 69 18.60 19.55 7.22
CA ARG A 69 19.72 18.81 6.63
C ARG A 69 19.33 17.99 5.38
N GLY A 70 18.09 18.12 4.91
CA GLY A 70 17.54 17.36 3.79
C GLY A 70 16.42 16.42 4.20
N ARG A 71 16.07 15.47 3.32
CA ARG A 71 15.00 14.50 3.58
C ARG A 71 15.52 13.29 4.36
N VAL A 72 14.76 12.89 5.37
CA VAL A 72 15.05 11.72 6.20
C VAL A 72 13.89 10.74 6.08
N LYS A 73 14.20 9.45 5.91
CA LYS A 73 13.18 8.38 5.86
C LYS A 73 12.42 8.31 7.17
N ASN A 74 11.11 8.14 7.10
CA ASN A 74 10.28 7.92 8.27
C ASN A 74 10.51 6.50 8.81
N PRO A 75 11.13 6.33 10.01
CA PRO A 75 11.43 5.01 10.55
C PRO A 75 10.16 4.25 10.99
N LYS A 76 9.06 4.96 11.20
CA LYS A 76 7.78 4.40 11.64
C LYS A 76 6.79 4.17 10.50
N PHE A 77 7.22 4.32 9.24
CA PHE A 77 6.33 4.26 8.08
C PHE A 77 5.49 2.98 8.06
N ILE A 78 6.12 1.81 8.20
CA ILE A 78 5.43 0.51 8.16
C ILE A 78 4.46 0.34 9.34
N GLU A 79 4.89 0.73 10.55
CA GLU A 79 4.05 0.68 11.76
C GLU A 79 2.80 1.55 11.60
N GLN A 80 2.97 2.77 11.08
CA GLN A 80 1.87 3.71 10.85
C GLN A 80 0.90 3.21 9.78
N VAL A 81 1.40 2.66 8.68
CA VAL A 81 0.52 2.07 7.64
C VAL A 81 -0.23 0.87 8.20
N SER A 82 0.45 -0.04 8.90
CA SER A 82 -0.17 -1.23 9.49
C SER A 82 -1.21 -0.90 10.56
N SER A 83 -1.08 0.26 11.23
CA SER A 83 -2.05 0.71 12.23
C SER A 83 -3.27 1.40 11.59
N ALA A 84 -3.13 1.91 10.37
CA ALA A 84 -4.15 2.72 9.69
C ALA A 84 -4.89 1.98 8.58
N CYS A 85 -4.33 0.87 8.10
CA CYS A 85 -4.83 0.07 6.98
C CYS A 85 -4.88 -1.42 7.36
N ASP A 86 -5.93 -2.10 6.92
CA ASP A 86 -6.03 -3.56 7.05
C ASP A 86 -5.13 -4.27 6.04
N LYS A 87 -4.70 -5.51 6.32
CA LYS A 87 -3.80 -6.26 5.43
C LYS A 87 -4.46 -6.62 4.10
N GLU A 88 -5.77 -6.75 4.09
CA GLU A 88 -6.59 -7.05 2.92
C GLU A 88 -7.03 -5.78 2.17
N GLU A 89 -6.73 -4.59 2.72
CA GLU A 89 -7.12 -3.32 2.12
C GLU A 89 -6.32 -3.06 0.83
N LYS A 90 -7.03 -2.76 -0.25
CA LYS A 90 -6.40 -2.46 -1.55
C LYS A 90 -5.91 -1.01 -1.56
N LEU A 91 -4.60 -0.84 -1.57
CA LEU A 91 -3.95 0.46 -1.56
C LEU A 91 -3.47 0.89 -2.94
N ILE A 92 -3.64 2.17 -3.25
CA ILE A 92 -2.91 2.86 -4.32
C ILE A 92 -1.92 3.80 -3.64
N VAL A 93 -0.62 3.57 -3.85
CA VAL A 93 0.42 4.37 -3.22
C VAL A 93 0.89 5.44 -4.19
N GLY A 94 0.80 6.70 -3.77
CA GLY A 94 1.07 7.85 -4.63
C GLY A 94 2.07 8.83 -4.03
N CYS A 95 2.89 9.43 -4.89
CA CYS A 95 3.70 10.58 -4.55
C CYS A 95 3.76 11.56 -5.73
N GLN A 96 4.51 12.65 -5.60
CA GLN A 96 4.58 13.69 -6.64
C GLN A 96 5.15 13.19 -7.99
N SER A 97 6.19 12.36 -7.98
CA SER A 97 6.96 11.98 -9.19
C SER A 97 7.06 10.47 -9.43
N GLY A 98 6.46 9.63 -8.59
CA GLY A 98 6.50 8.17 -8.68
C GLY A 98 7.64 7.47 -7.91
N VAL A 99 8.82 8.09 -7.77
CA VAL A 99 9.99 7.42 -7.16
C VAL A 99 9.78 7.08 -5.68
N ARG A 100 9.21 8.00 -4.89
CA ARG A 100 8.96 7.76 -3.45
C ARG A 100 7.91 6.67 -3.23
N SER A 101 6.85 6.66 -4.04
CA SER A 101 5.81 5.65 -3.95
C SER A 101 6.33 4.28 -4.34
N LEU A 102 7.22 4.17 -5.34
CA LEU A 102 7.87 2.89 -5.67
C LEU A 102 8.61 2.30 -4.46
N TYR A 103 9.49 3.10 -3.81
CA TYR A 103 10.20 2.63 -2.62
C TYR A 103 9.27 2.29 -1.46
N ALA A 104 8.26 3.12 -1.22
CA ALA A 104 7.28 2.86 -0.17
C ALA A 104 6.52 1.54 -0.42
N THR A 105 6.10 1.28 -1.66
CA THR A 105 5.43 0.03 -2.03
C THR A 105 6.36 -1.17 -1.88
N THR A 106 7.62 -1.08 -2.31
CA THR A 106 8.60 -2.15 -2.12
C THR A 106 8.77 -2.50 -0.64
N ASP A 107 8.91 -1.49 0.23
CA ASP A 107 9.03 -1.73 1.67
C ASP A 107 7.77 -2.36 2.27
N LEU A 108 6.58 -1.94 1.82
CA LEU A 108 5.32 -2.54 2.24
C LEU A 108 5.21 -4.00 1.84
N LEU A 109 5.59 -4.35 0.61
CA LEU A 109 5.61 -5.74 0.15
C LEU A 109 6.58 -6.61 0.94
N ASN A 110 7.78 -6.08 1.21
CA ASN A 110 8.78 -6.77 2.01
C ASN A 110 8.35 -6.97 3.47
N ALA A 111 7.44 -6.13 3.99
CA ALA A 111 6.92 -6.27 5.35
C ALA A 111 5.77 -7.30 5.46
N VAL A 112 5.15 -7.67 4.33
CA VAL A 112 4.03 -8.63 4.25
C VAL A 112 4.47 -10.01 3.75
N SER A 113 5.63 -10.08 3.08
CA SER A 113 6.30 -11.31 2.64
C SER A 113 6.96 -12.05 3.81
#